data_AF-A0A2V9JXR0-F1
#
_entry.id   AF-A0A2V9JXR0-F1
#
_cell.length_a   1.000
_cell.length_b   1.000
_cell.length_c   1.000
_cell.angle_alpha   90.00
_cell.angle_beta   90.00
_cell.angle_gamma   90.00
#
_symmetry.space_group_name_H-M   'P 1'
#
loop_
_entity.id
_entity.type
_entity.pdbx_description
1 polymer ?
#
loop_
_entity_poly.entity_id
_entity_poly.type
_entity_poly.pdbx_seq_one_letter_code
_entity_poly.pdbx_strand_id
1 'polypeptide(L)'
;MPALIRRSLPLAVVLLTGIRAAAQQTPPASPPPATEPAHKEYTIGVDVNMVVLHATVLDKNQRMVDDLKQINFKVYEDGIPQNISVFSHADIPVTMGIVIDDSGSMKTKRQAVNAAALSFVKTSNP
;
A
#
# COMPACT_ATOMS: atom_id res chain seq x y z
N MET A 1 -47.49 8.27 12.90
CA MET A 1 -47.98 8.78 14.20
C MET A 1 -46.76 9.12 15.04
N PRO A 2 -46.45 10.41 15.22
CA PRO A 2 -46.67 11.02 16.53
C PRO A 2 -47.43 12.34 16.46
N ALA A 3 -48.02 12.68 17.60
CA ALA A 3 -49.10 13.63 17.80
C ALA A 3 -48.64 15.05 18.20
N LEU A 4 -49.63 15.93 18.08
CA LEU A 4 -49.67 17.40 18.12
C LEU A 4 -49.24 18.10 19.43
N ILE A 5 -48.59 19.26 19.25
CA ILE A 5 -48.97 20.64 19.68
C ILE A 5 -49.61 20.84 21.07
N ARG A 6 -49.04 21.78 21.86
CA ARG A 6 -49.84 22.84 22.53
C ARG A 6 -49.04 24.09 22.92
N ARG A 7 -49.64 25.24 22.61
CA ARG A 7 -49.22 26.65 22.74
C ARG A 7 -49.42 27.16 24.17
N SER A 8 -48.65 28.16 24.61
CA SER A 8 -49.15 29.47 25.09
C SER A 8 -48.04 30.37 25.66
N LEU A 9 -47.86 31.57 25.08
CA LEU A 9 -47.08 32.70 25.61
C LEU A 9 -47.85 33.49 26.68
N PRO A 10 -47.15 34.29 27.50
CA PRO A 10 -47.64 35.60 27.91
C PRO A 10 -46.75 36.78 27.44
N LEU A 11 -47.43 37.73 26.78
CA LEU A 11 -47.41 39.21 26.92
C LEU A 11 -46.60 39.76 28.12
N ALA A 12 -45.95 40.93 28.14
CA ALA A 12 -45.51 41.97 27.20
C ALA A 12 -44.67 42.97 28.00
N VAL A 13 -44.09 43.94 27.28
CA VAL A 13 -43.79 45.35 27.63
C VAL A 13 -42.34 45.66 27.28
N VAL A 14 -42.16 46.24 26.09
CA VAL A 14 -40.95 47.00 25.74
C VAL A 14 -41.39 48.40 25.34
N LEU A 15 -40.79 49.35 26.04
CA LEU A 15 -41.07 50.78 26.06
C LEU A 15 -40.95 51.41 24.66
N LEU A 16 -41.95 52.24 24.31
CA LEU A 16 -41.95 53.08 23.12
C LEU A 16 -40.94 54.23 23.31
N THR A 17 -39.82 54.21 22.58
CA THR A 17 -38.93 55.37 22.41
C THR A 17 -38.88 55.76 20.94
N GLY A 18 -39.10 57.05 20.69
CA GLY A 18 -39.33 57.63 19.36
C GLY A 18 -38.13 57.47 18.41
N ILE A 19 -38.45 57.09 17.18
CA ILE A 19 -37.48 56.86 16.11
C ILE A 19 -37.19 58.21 15.45
N ARG A 20 -36.00 58.77 15.68
CA ARG A 20 -35.48 59.84 14.82
C ARG A 20 -34.94 59.20 13.55
N ALA A 21 -35.52 59.55 12.40
CA ALA A 21 -35.00 59.19 11.10
C ALA A 21 -33.67 59.95 10.88
N ALA A 22 -32.56 59.34 11.30
CA ALA A 22 -31.24 59.71 10.82
C ALA A 22 -31.07 59.05 9.44
N ALA A 23 -30.91 59.87 8.40
CA ALA A 23 -30.46 59.39 7.11
C ALA A 23 -29.04 58.82 7.27
N GLN A 24 -28.92 57.49 7.36
CA GLN A 24 -27.64 56.82 7.49
C GLN A 24 -26.94 56.84 6.12
N GLN A 25 -25.98 57.75 5.93
CA GLN A 25 -25.03 57.68 4.83
C GLN A 25 -24.20 56.39 5.01
N THR A 26 -24.26 55.49 4.03
CA THR A 26 -23.46 54.27 4.03
C THR A 26 -21.99 54.64 3.77
N PRO A 27 -21.03 54.24 4.61
CA PRO A 27 -19.61 54.44 4.33
C PRO A 27 -19.21 53.67 3.06
N PRO A 28 -18.21 54.15 2.29
CA PRO A 28 -17.72 53.41 1.14
C PRO A 28 -17.14 52.07 1.60
N ALA A 29 -17.49 51.00 0.90
CA ALA A 29 -17.01 49.66 1.21
C ALA A 29 -15.47 49.58 1.05
N SER A 30 -14.80 49.07 2.07
CA SER A 30 -13.36 48.76 2.01
C SER A 30 -13.08 47.67 0.97
N PRO A 31 -11.91 47.68 0.30
CA PRO A 31 -11.52 46.60 -0.60
C PRO A 31 -11.46 45.26 0.15
N PRO A 32 -11.70 44.11 -0.52
CA PRO A 32 -11.54 42.81 0.11
C PRO A 32 -10.10 42.65 0.60
N PRO A 33 -9.86 41.96 1.73
CA PRO A 33 -8.50 41.67 2.18
C PRO A 33 -7.78 40.87 1.09
N ALA A 34 -6.58 41.32 0.73
CA ALA A 34 -5.72 40.60 -0.20
C ALA A 34 -5.47 39.20 0.36
N THR A 35 -5.83 38.18 -0.40
CA THR A 35 -5.53 36.78 -0.07
C THR A 35 -4.00 36.64 -0.06
N GLU A 36 -3.41 36.47 1.12
CA GLU A 36 -2.01 36.07 1.23
C GLU A 36 -1.81 34.77 0.43
N PRO A 37 -0.73 34.65 -0.36
CA PRO A 37 -0.48 33.44 -1.12
C PRO A 37 -0.40 32.27 -0.14
N ALA A 38 -1.26 31.28 -0.36
CA ALA A 38 -1.32 30.06 0.43
C ALA A 38 0.10 29.53 0.69
N HIS A 39 0.43 29.31 1.96
CA HIS A 39 1.68 28.70 2.39
C HIS A 39 1.93 27.46 1.52
N LYS A 40 2.94 27.52 0.64
CA LYS A 40 3.39 26.35 -0.09
C LYS A 40 3.93 25.38 0.95
N GLU A 41 3.19 24.30 1.17
CA GLU A 41 3.56 23.23 2.07
C GLU A 41 4.84 22.58 1.52
N TYR A 42 5.97 22.82 2.19
CA TYR A 42 7.25 22.26 1.77
C TYR A 42 7.31 20.79 2.20
N THR A 43 7.34 19.87 1.24
CA THR A 43 7.53 18.44 1.51
C THR A 43 9.03 18.13 1.59
N ILE A 44 9.47 17.56 2.70
CA ILE A 44 10.84 17.04 2.84
C ILE A 44 10.85 15.61 2.28
N GLY A 45 11.62 15.40 1.21
CA GLY A 45 11.95 14.08 0.69
C GLY A 45 13.33 13.66 1.15
N VAL A 46 13.50 12.38 1.49
CA VAL A 46 14.79 11.77 1.81
C VAL A 46 14.97 10.55 0.91
N ASP A 47 16.11 10.46 0.24
CA ASP A 47 16.49 9.27 -0.52
C ASP A 47 16.96 8.17 0.43
N VAL A 48 16.35 6.99 0.32
CA VAL A 48 16.70 5.81 1.10
C VAL A 48 17.14 4.69 0.17
N ASN A 49 18.22 3.99 0.55
CA ASN A 49 18.68 2.81 -0.17
C ASN A 49 17.89 1.59 0.29
N MET A 50 17.07 1.03 -0.60
CA MET A 50 16.38 -0.23 -0.33
C MET A 50 17.34 -1.40 -0.62
N VAL A 51 17.51 -2.28 0.36
CA VAL A 51 18.33 -3.49 0.24
C VAL A 51 17.42 -4.70 0.06
N VAL A 52 17.69 -5.51 -0.97
CA VAL A 52 16.96 -6.74 -1.24
C VAL A 52 17.69 -7.92 -0.61
N LEU A 53 16.99 -8.69 0.23
CA LEU A 53 17.52 -9.87 0.90
C LEU A 53 16.83 -11.12 0.35
N HIS A 54 17.62 -12.10 -0.13
CA HIS A 54 17.12 -13.42 -0.52
C HIS A 54 17.32 -14.42 0.62
N ALA A 55 16.26 -15.14 0.98
CA ALA A 55 16.30 -16.14 2.05
C ALA A 55 15.58 -17.42 1.62
N THR A 56 16.16 -18.57 1.94
CA THR A 56 15.55 -19.89 1.79
C THR A 56 15.45 -20.54 3.15
N VAL A 57 14.27 -21.02 3.52
CA VAL A 57 14.03 -21.71 4.79
C VAL A 57 13.80 -23.19 4.52
N LEU A 58 14.56 -24.03 5.21
CA LEU A 58 14.47 -25.49 5.12
C LEU A 58 14.04 -26.08 6.46
N ASP A 59 13.23 -27.14 6.42
CA ASP A 59 12.91 -27.94 7.59
C ASP A 59 14.06 -28.89 7.98
N LYS A 60 13.86 -29.66 9.04
CA LYS A 60 14.85 -30.65 9.53
C LYS A 60 15.15 -31.76 8.52
N ASN A 61 14.27 -31.97 7.55
CA ASN A 61 14.35 -32.99 6.52
C ASN A 61 14.84 -32.41 5.18
N GLN A 62 15.38 -31.19 5.17
CA GLN A 62 15.87 -30.48 3.98
C GLN A 62 14.77 -30.16 2.95
N ARG A 63 13.52 -30.05 3.39
CA ARG A 63 12.40 -29.61 2.53
C ARG A 63 12.21 -28.10 2.67
N MET A 64 11.91 -27.44 1.56
CA MET A 64 11.60 -26.01 1.56
C MET A 64 10.30 -25.76 2.32
N VAL A 65 10.30 -24.74 3.17
CA VAL A 65 9.11 -24.25 3.85
C VAL A 65 8.53 -23.10 3.03
N ASP A 66 7.37 -23.31 2.42
CA ASP A 66 6.76 -22.43 1.41
C ASP A 66 5.61 -21.56 1.96
N ASP A 67 5.15 -21.78 3.18
CA ASP A 67 3.99 -21.11 3.77
C ASP A 67 4.34 -19.94 4.73
N LEU A 68 5.59 -19.48 4.70
CA LEU A 68 6.07 -18.41 5.57
C LEU A 68 5.57 -17.04 5.12
N LYS A 69 5.11 -16.25 6.10
CA LYS A 69 4.63 -14.87 5.91
C LYS A 69 5.67 -13.89 6.45
N GLN A 70 5.54 -12.62 6.06
CA GLN A 70 6.38 -11.53 6.55
C GLN A 70 6.52 -11.52 8.10
N ILE A 71 5.43 -11.83 8.82
CA ILE A 71 5.41 -11.87 10.29
C ILE A 71 6.35 -12.94 10.90
N ASN A 72 6.78 -13.92 10.10
CA ASN A 72 7.70 -14.97 10.53
C ASN A 72 9.17 -14.54 10.44
N PHE A 73 9.44 -13.34 9.90
CA PHE A 73 10.79 -12.82 9.72
C PHE A 73 11.03 -11.58 10.58
N LYS A 74 12.27 -11.44 11.05
CA LYS A 74 12.80 -10.21 11.65
C LYS A 74 14.15 -9.93 11.04
N VAL A 75 14.33 -8.72 10.52
CA VAL A 75 15.61 -8.28 9.95
C VAL A 75 16.30 -7.40 10.98
N TYR A 76 17.59 -7.61 11.14
CA TYR A 76 18.43 -6.80 12.03
C TYR A 76 19.64 -6.31 11.24
N GLU A 77 20.02 -5.06 11.46
CA GLU A 77 21.26 -4.47 10.96
C GLU A 77 22.06 -3.99 12.17
N ASP A 78 23.27 -4.53 12.34
CA ASP A 78 24.12 -4.26 13.51
C ASP A 78 23.39 -4.44 14.86
N GLY A 79 22.49 -5.42 14.91
CA GLY A 79 21.67 -5.73 16.10
C GLY A 79 20.43 -4.84 16.28
N ILE A 80 20.22 -3.85 15.41
CA ILE A 80 19.05 -2.96 15.44
C ILE A 80 17.94 -3.56 14.54
N PRO A 81 16.71 -3.74 15.06
CA PRO A 81 15.59 -4.22 14.25
C PRO A 81 15.25 -3.26 13.09
N GLN A 82 15.07 -3.82 11.91
CA GLN A 82 14.69 -3.09 10.70
C GLN A 82 13.26 -3.44 10.27
N ASN A 83 12.55 -2.44 9.74
CA ASN A 83 11.22 -2.65 9.17
C ASN A 83 11.32 -3.27 7.77
N ILE A 84 10.54 -4.32 7.53
CA ILE A 84 10.43 -4.93 6.20
C ILE A 84 9.37 -4.16 5.42
N SER A 85 9.80 -3.31 4.47
CA SER A 85 8.89 -2.50 3.65
C SER A 85 8.23 -3.30 2.53
N VAL A 86 8.94 -4.28 1.97
CA VAL A 86 8.47 -5.14 0.88
C VAL A 86 8.78 -6.59 1.25
N PHE A 87 7.77 -7.45 1.18
CA PHE A 87 7.91 -8.89 1.31
C PHE A 87 7.30 -9.55 0.08
N SER A 88 8.08 -10.37 -0.61
CA SER A 88 7.63 -11.12 -1.77
C SER A 88 7.99 -12.59 -1.57
N HIS A 89 6.95 -13.43 -1.63
CA HIS A 89 7.08 -14.87 -1.77
C HIS A 89 6.43 -15.21 -3.09
N ALA A 90 7.26 -15.44 -4.11
CA ALA A 90 6.81 -15.68 -5.47
C ALA A 90 7.58 -16.84 -6.06
N ASP A 91 6.88 -17.66 -6.83
CA ASP A 91 7.55 -18.52 -7.80
C ASP A 91 8.06 -17.63 -8.93
N ILE A 92 9.39 -17.46 -9.01
CA ILE A 92 10.03 -16.53 -9.93
C ILE A 92 10.32 -17.30 -11.23
N PRO A 93 9.95 -16.77 -12.41
CA PRO A 93 10.22 -17.48 -13.67
C PRO A 93 11.72 -17.76 -13.83
N VAL A 94 12.06 -19.03 -14.00
CA VAL A 94 13.44 -19.49 -14.24
C VAL A 94 13.62 -19.86 -15.72
N THR A 95 14.77 -19.50 -16.28
CA THR A 95 15.17 -19.98 -17.61
C THR A 95 16.15 -21.13 -17.45
N MET A 96 15.81 -22.31 -18.00
CA MET A 96 16.64 -23.51 -17.92
C MET A 96 17.00 -24.01 -19.32
N GLY A 97 18.28 -24.33 -19.52
CA GLY A 97 18.77 -24.99 -20.73
C GLY A 97 19.07 -26.47 -20.45
N ILE A 98 18.52 -27.37 -21.26
CA ILE A 98 18.80 -28.81 -21.16
C ILE A 98 19.61 -29.22 -22.40
N VAL A 99 20.82 -29.75 -22.17
CA VAL A 99 21.66 -30.30 -23.23
C VAL A 99 21.67 -31.81 -23.11
N ILE A 100 21.29 -32.50 -24.19
CA ILE A 100 21.21 -33.96 -24.25
C ILE A 100 22.35 -34.47 -25.13
N ASP A 101 23.17 -35.37 -24.57
CA ASP A 101 24.19 -36.08 -25.34
C ASP A 101 23.54 -37.11 -26.29
N ASP A 102 23.94 -37.10 -27.56
CA ASP A 102 23.52 -38.05 -28.60
C ASP A 102 24.68 -38.93 -29.09
N SER A 103 25.74 -39.06 -28.29
CA SER A 103 26.84 -39.98 -28.59
C SER A 103 26.38 -41.45 -28.69
N GLY A 104 27.19 -42.29 -29.34
CA GLY A 104 26.88 -43.72 -29.53
C GLY A 104 26.66 -44.48 -28.22
N SER A 105 27.30 -44.06 -27.12
CA SER A 105 27.14 -44.66 -25.78
C SER A 105 25.75 -44.42 -25.18
N MET A 106 25.03 -43.40 -25.66
CA MET A 106 23.67 -43.07 -25.22
C MET A 106 22.59 -43.89 -25.92
N LYS A 107 22.92 -44.68 -26.95
CA LYS A 107 21.95 -45.38 -27.81
C LYS A 107 20.86 -46.14 -27.04
N THR A 108 21.21 -46.86 -25.98
CA THR A 108 20.26 -47.63 -25.16
C THR A 108 19.50 -46.76 -24.14
N LYS A 109 20.00 -45.58 -23.80
CA LYS A 109 19.44 -44.65 -22.80
C LYS A 109 18.59 -43.55 -23.39
N ARG A 110 18.71 -43.25 -24.70
CA ARG A 110 18.02 -42.14 -25.36
C ARG A 110 16.52 -42.10 -25.13
N GLN A 111 15.83 -43.24 -25.22
CA GLN A 111 14.38 -43.27 -24.99
C GLN A 111 14.03 -42.82 -23.56
N ALA A 112 14.78 -43.28 -22.57
CA ALA A 112 14.58 -42.89 -21.17
C ALA A 112 14.93 -41.42 -20.93
N VAL A 113 16.05 -40.93 -21.49
CA VAL A 113 16.48 -39.52 -21.34
C VAL A 113 15.47 -38.57 -22.00
N ASN A 114 14.99 -38.89 -23.20
CA ASN A 114 13.98 -38.08 -23.89
C ASN A 114 12.65 -38.05 -23.11
N ALA A 115 12.20 -39.21 -22.60
CA ALA A 115 11.00 -39.27 -21.78
C ALA A 115 11.15 -38.45 -20.49
N ALA A 116 12.30 -38.53 -19.83
CA ALA A 116 12.60 -37.78 -18.62
C ALA A 116 12.65 -36.26 -18.88
N ALA A 117 13.31 -35.83 -19.96
CA ALA A 117 13.38 -34.42 -20.35
C ALA A 117 11.98 -33.86 -20.64
N LEU A 118 11.15 -34.61 -21.38
CA LEU A 118 9.76 -34.22 -21.64
C LEU A 118 8.92 -34.18 -20.37
N SER A 119 9.09 -35.16 -19.47
CA SER A 119 8.40 -35.18 -18.18
C SER A 119 8.79 -33.96 -17.35
N PHE A 120 10.09 -33.65 -17.25
CA PHE A 120 10.61 -32.51 -16.52
C PHE A 120 9.99 -31.19 -16.99
N VAL A 121 9.94 -30.95 -18.31
CA VAL A 121 9.32 -29.73 -18.86
C VAL A 121 7.82 -29.67 -18.54
N LYS A 122 7.10 -30.80 -18.58
CA LYS A 122 5.65 -30.84 -18.29
C LYS A 122 5.32 -30.69 -16.80
N THR A 123 6.18 -31.17 -15.92
CA THR A 123 5.95 -31.15 -14.46
C THR A 123 6.60 -29.95 -13.78
N SER A 124 7.50 -29.24 -14.46
CA SER A 124 7.97 -27.94 -14.00
C SER A 124 6.77 -26.98 -13.94
N ASN A 125 6.71 -26.11 -12.94
CA ASN A 125 5.67 -25.08 -12.83
C ASN A 125 5.83 -24.10 -14.02
N PRO A 126 5.00 -24.18 -15.07
CA PRO A 126 5.19 -23.39 -16.29
C PRO A 126 4.77 -21.93 -16.12
#